data_AF-A0AA37S3E1-F1
#
_entry.id   AF-A0AA37S3E1-F1
#
_cell.length_a   1.000
_cell.length_b   1.000
_cell.length_c   1.000
_cell.angle_alpha   90.00
_cell.angle_beta   90.00
_cell.angle_gamma   90.00
#
_symmetry.space_group_name_H-M   'P 1'
#
loop_
_entity.id
_entity.type
_entity.pdbx_description
1 polymer ?
#
loop_
_entity_poly.entity_id
_entity_poly.type
_entity_poly.pdbx_seq_one_letter_code
_entity_poly.pdbx_strand_id
1 'polypeptide(L)'
;MKKQTFLGTTILALMLMLSGCQSAYYSAMEKVGVHKRDILIDRVEETKDSQQESQQEFQSALERLTTLINFDGGELQDAYNQLNDDYESSLQAANEVSSNINKVEDVAEALFDEWNDELEQYKSASLKRESSKKLAATQRQFDQLLRSMRSAESKMEPVLSSLKDNVLYLKHNLNAQAVAAIKGEFTNLKRDIQLLMNDMNKSIEDSNKFIEQMNKS
;
A
#
# COMPACT_ATOMS: atom_id res chain seq x y z
N MET A 1 22.33 -39.47 17.02
CA MET A 1 21.41 -38.36 17.40
C MET A 1 22.05 -36.96 17.44
N LYS A 2 23.30 -36.74 16.97
CA LYS A 2 23.96 -35.41 17.00
C LYS A 2 23.96 -34.63 15.66
N LYS A 3 23.50 -35.23 14.56
CA LYS A 3 23.50 -34.57 13.23
C LYS A 3 22.25 -33.73 12.92
N GLN A 4 21.11 -34.01 13.58
CA GLN A 4 19.89 -33.24 13.36
C GLN A 4 19.88 -31.88 14.09
N THR A 5 20.62 -31.74 15.19
CA THR A 5 20.78 -30.47 15.90
C THR A 5 21.70 -29.47 15.18
N PHE A 6 22.65 -29.93 14.37
CA PHE A 6 23.55 -29.05 13.60
C PHE A 6 22.87 -28.45 12.36
N LEU A 7 21.94 -29.18 11.74
CA LEU A 7 21.21 -28.71 10.55
C LEU A 7 20.18 -27.62 10.92
N GLY A 8 19.58 -27.70 12.11
CA GLY A 8 18.65 -26.69 12.62
C GLY A 8 19.31 -25.35 12.96
N THR A 9 20.56 -25.36 13.46
CA THR A 9 21.30 -24.13 13.78
C THR A 9 21.86 -23.42 12.54
N THR A 10 22.18 -24.14 11.46
CA THR A 10 22.65 -23.51 10.20
C THR A 10 21.52 -22.82 9.43
N ILE A 11 20.29 -23.35 9.49
CA ILE A 11 19.11 -22.76 8.84
C ILE A 11 18.64 -21.49 9.58
N LEU A 12 18.71 -21.47 10.91
CA LEU A 12 18.39 -20.29 11.73
C LEU A 12 19.40 -19.14 11.52
N ALA A 13 20.68 -19.46 11.30
CA ALA A 13 21.71 -18.46 10.99
C ALA A 13 21.60 -17.88 9.58
N LEU A 14 21.04 -18.61 8.61
CA LEU A 14 20.80 -18.12 7.26
C LEU A 14 19.60 -17.16 7.18
N MET A 15 18.57 -17.37 8.00
CA MET A 15 17.42 -16.45 8.09
C MET A 15 17.80 -15.10 8.72
N LEU A 16 18.76 -15.09 9.66
CA LEU A 16 19.29 -13.86 10.26
C LEU A 16 20.18 -13.02 9.31
N MET A 17 20.62 -13.58 8.18
CA MET A 17 21.43 -12.86 7.17
C MET A 17 20.58 -12.12 6.13
N LEU A 18 19.28 -12.46 5.99
CA LEU A 18 18.41 -11.87 4.97
C LEU A 18 17.88 -10.47 5.34
N SER A 19 17.79 -10.16 6.63
CA SER A 19 17.49 -8.80 7.10
C SER A 19 18.65 -7.81 6.91
N GLY A 20 19.87 -8.29 6.64
CA GLY A 20 21.04 -7.45 6.36
C GLY A 20 21.16 -6.97 4.91
N CYS A 21 20.35 -7.49 3.98
CA CYS A 21 20.44 -7.12 2.57
C CYS A 21 19.91 -5.71 2.28
N GLN A 22 18.87 -5.28 3.00
CA GLN A 22 18.31 -3.92 2.84
C GLN A 22 19.21 -2.85 3.45
N SER A 23 19.78 -3.09 4.65
CA SER A 23 20.73 -2.14 5.25
C SER A 23 21.98 -1.97 4.38
N ALA A 24 22.51 -3.07 3.84
CA ALA A 24 23.64 -3.03 2.89
C ALA A 24 23.27 -2.29 1.59
N TYR A 25 22.05 -2.45 1.09
CA TYR A 25 21.55 -1.73 -0.09
C TYR A 25 21.48 -0.22 0.16
N TYR A 26 20.86 0.23 1.26
CA TYR A 26 20.76 1.66 1.59
C TYR A 26 22.14 2.28 1.87
N SER A 27 23.02 1.58 2.59
CA SER A 27 24.39 2.04 2.81
C SER A 27 25.23 2.11 1.51
N ALA A 28 24.91 1.33 0.48
CA ALA A 28 25.55 1.46 -0.83
C ALA A 28 25.06 2.69 -1.60
N MET A 29 23.76 3.01 -1.50
CA MET A 29 23.17 4.23 -2.08
C MET A 29 23.73 5.51 -1.45
N GLU A 30 24.02 5.51 -0.15
CA GLU A 30 24.66 6.65 0.53
C GLU A 30 26.09 6.91 0.05
N LYS A 31 26.84 5.85 -0.29
CA LYS A 31 28.19 5.99 -0.85
C LYS A 31 28.20 6.67 -2.23
N VAL A 32 27.07 6.67 -2.92
CA VAL A 32 26.88 7.40 -4.19
C VAL A 32 26.07 8.69 -4.00
N GLY A 33 25.85 9.12 -2.76
CA GLY A 33 25.28 10.43 -2.41
C GLY A 33 23.76 10.48 -2.21
N VAL A 34 23.07 9.34 -2.18
CA VAL A 34 21.62 9.28 -1.94
C VAL A 34 21.35 8.90 -0.49
N HIS A 35 20.72 9.80 0.28
CA HIS A 35 20.42 9.58 1.68
C HIS A 35 19.11 8.81 1.89
N LYS A 36 19.03 7.98 2.94
CA LYS A 36 17.78 7.24 3.29
C LYS A 36 16.55 8.14 3.40
N ARG A 37 16.74 9.38 3.83
CA ARG A 37 15.69 10.40 3.88
C ARG A 37 15.07 10.66 2.51
N ASP A 38 15.90 10.81 1.48
CA ASP A 38 15.45 11.13 0.13
C ASP A 38 14.78 9.89 -0.49
N ILE A 39 15.33 8.69 -0.23
CA ILE A 39 14.68 7.42 -0.59
C ILE A 39 13.30 7.29 0.06
N LEU A 40 13.16 7.68 1.33
CA LEU A 40 11.87 7.61 2.03
C LEU A 40 10.84 8.54 1.39
N ILE A 41 11.24 9.76 1.02
CA ILE A 41 10.37 10.71 0.30
C ILE A 41 9.91 10.09 -1.02
N ASP A 42 10.83 9.56 -1.82
CA ASP A 42 10.52 8.93 -3.11
C ASP A 42 9.54 7.76 -2.93
N ARG A 43 9.72 6.90 -1.92
CA ARG A 43 8.81 5.78 -1.64
C ARG A 43 7.42 6.24 -1.21
N VAL A 44 7.32 7.32 -0.43
CA VAL A 44 6.03 7.89 -0.04
C VAL A 44 5.34 8.51 -1.26
N GLU A 45 6.08 9.15 -2.17
CA GLU A 45 5.55 9.64 -3.44
C GLU A 45 5.04 8.52 -4.34
N GLU A 46 5.83 7.46 -4.55
CA GLU A 46 5.42 6.27 -5.31
C GLU A 46 4.16 5.62 -4.69
N THR A 47 4.09 5.54 -3.36
CA THR A 47 2.92 4.97 -2.67
C THR A 47 1.68 5.83 -2.90
N LYS A 48 1.81 7.16 -2.77
CA LYS A 48 0.75 8.12 -3.03
C LYS A 48 0.23 8.00 -4.48
N ASP A 49 1.14 7.89 -5.45
CA ASP A 49 0.76 7.73 -6.87
C ASP A 49 0.05 6.39 -7.11
N SER A 50 0.54 5.28 -6.53
CA SER A 50 -0.14 3.97 -6.62
C SER A 50 -1.53 3.97 -5.96
N GLN A 51 -1.72 4.75 -4.89
CA GLN A 51 -3.05 4.94 -4.29
C GLN A 51 -3.98 5.69 -5.22
N GLN A 52 -3.50 6.71 -5.95
CA GLN A 52 -4.31 7.44 -6.93
C GLN A 52 -4.70 6.56 -8.13
N GLU A 53 -3.78 5.72 -8.62
CA GLU A 53 -4.07 4.74 -9.66
C GLU A 53 -5.11 3.72 -9.19
N SER A 54 -4.92 3.16 -7.99
CA SER A 54 -5.90 2.24 -7.40
C SER A 54 -7.29 2.86 -7.23
N GLN A 55 -7.38 4.15 -6.89
CA GLN A 55 -8.66 4.88 -6.88
C GLN A 55 -9.36 4.86 -8.24
N GLN A 56 -8.60 5.08 -9.32
CA GLN A 56 -9.13 5.08 -10.68
C GLN A 56 -9.64 3.70 -11.08
N GLU A 57 -8.88 2.64 -10.79
CA GLU A 57 -9.28 1.26 -11.12
C GLU A 57 -10.57 0.84 -10.39
N PHE A 58 -10.67 1.09 -9.09
CA PHE A 58 -11.89 0.79 -8.34
C PHE A 58 -13.09 1.62 -8.82
N GLN A 59 -12.86 2.86 -9.24
CA GLN A 59 -13.92 3.70 -9.81
C GLN A 59 -14.38 3.16 -11.17
N SER A 60 -13.46 2.79 -12.06
CA SER A 60 -13.76 2.18 -13.36
C SER A 60 -14.57 0.90 -13.19
N ALA A 61 -14.16 0.01 -12.28
CA ALA A 61 -14.90 -1.22 -11.97
C ALA A 61 -16.33 -0.94 -11.49
N LEU A 62 -16.51 0.08 -10.61
CA LEU A 62 -17.83 0.49 -10.13
C LEU A 62 -18.70 1.06 -11.25
N GLU A 63 -18.14 1.91 -12.11
CA GLU A 63 -18.83 2.49 -13.27
C GLU A 63 -19.24 1.40 -14.26
N ARG A 64 -18.38 0.40 -14.48
CA ARG A 64 -18.69 -0.69 -15.40
C ARG A 64 -19.77 -1.62 -14.86
N LEU A 65 -19.72 -1.92 -13.57
CA LEU A 65 -20.80 -2.66 -12.90
C LEU A 65 -22.12 -1.89 -12.88
N THR A 66 -22.07 -0.56 -12.73
CA THR A 66 -23.25 0.31 -12.82
C THR A 66 -23.89 0.24 -14.20
N THR A 67 -23.07 0.24 -15.25
CA THR A 67 -23.51 0.08 -16.65
C THR A 67 -24.22 -1.26 -16.86
N LEU A 68 -23.65 -2.35 -16.33
CA LEU A 68 -24.26 -3.68 -16.40
C LEU A 68 -25.64 -3.72 -15.73
N ILE A 69 -25.80 -3.12 -14.55
CA ILE A 69 -27.05 -3.19 -13.76
C ILE A 69 -28.17 -2.33 -14.34
N ASN A 70 -27.83 -1.23 -15.02
CA ASN A 70 -28.81 -0.33 -15.65
C ASN A 70 -29.13 -0.72 -17.11
N PHE A 71 -28.66 -1.89 -17.54
CA PHE A 71 -28.74 -2.32 -18.92
C PHE A 71 -30.19 -2.62 -19.35
N ASP A 72 -30.57 -2.04 -20.50
CA ASP A 72 -31.89 -2.19 -21.14
C ASP A 72 -31.71 -2.52 -22.65
N GLY A 73 -30.93 -3.56 -22.95
CA GLY A 73 -30.58 -4.00 -24.30
C GLY A 73 -29.17 -3.58 -24.77
N GLY A 74 -28.52 -4.43 -25.60
CA GLY A 74 -27.12 -4.29 -26.07
C GLY A 74 -26.31 -5.60 -25.99
N GLU A 75 -24.98 -5.52 -25.96
CA GLU A 75 -24.08 -6.68 -25.77
C GLU A 75 -23.60 -6.83 -24.32
N LEU A 76 -24.33 -7.60 -23.49
CA LEU A 76 -23.94 -7.91 -22.10
C LEU A 76 -22.53 -8.49 -21.99
N GLN A 77 -22.08 -9.22 -23.02
CA GLN A 77 -20.78 -9.87 -23.06
C GLN A 77 -19.63 -8.85 -23.03
N ASP A 78 -19.72 -7.77 -23.80
CA ASP A 78 -18.71 -6.72 -23.82
C ASP A 78 -18.67 -5.96 -22.48
N ALA A 79 -19.84 -5.78 -21.86
CA ALA A 79 -19.93 -5.15 -20.56
C ALA A 79 -19.30 -6.00 -19.45
N TYR A 80 -19.56 -7.31 -19.48
CA TYR A 80 -18.92 -8.28 -18.61
C TYR A 80 -17.40 -8.35 -18.82
N ASN A 81 -16.93 -8.40 -20.07
CA ASN A 81 -15.50 -8.51 -20.37
C ASN A 81 -14.74 -7.31 -19.78
N GLN A 82 -15.25 -6.08 -19.97
CA GLN A 82 -14.64 -4.89 -19.38
C GLN A 82 -14.69 -4.91 -17.84
N LEU A 83 -15.79 -5.36 -17.23
CA LEU A 83 -15.84 -5.50 -15.76
C LEU A 83 -14.78 -6.48 -15.24
N ASN A 84 -14.57 -7.58 -15.96
CA ASN A 84 -13.54 -8.56 -15.62
C ASN A 84 -12.15 -7.94 -15.72
N ASP A 85 -11.88 -7.18 -16.78
CA ASP A 85 -10.61 -6.47 -16.96
C ASP A 85 -10.39 -5.43 -15.85
N ASP A 86 -11.40 -4.62 -15.52
CA ASP A 86 -11.34 -3.62 -14.43
C ASP A 86 -11.11 -4.29 -13.06
N TYR A 87 -11.66 -5.49 -12.83
CA TYR A 87 -11.41 -6.27 -11.62
C TYR A 87 -9.94 -6.71 -11.53
N GLU A 88 -9.37 -7.25 -12.62
CA GLU A 88 -7.97 -7.69 -12.63
C GLU A 88 -7.01 -6.50 -12.46
N SER A 89 -7.30 -5.36 -13.10
CA SER A 89 -6.54 -4.11 -12.90
C SER A 89 -6.64 -3.61 -11.45
N SER A 90 -7.84 -3.62 -10.86
CA SER A 90 -8.03 -3.26 -9.44
C SER A 90 -7.24 -4.17 -8.50
N LEU A 91 -7.19 -5.47 -8.80
CA LEU A 91 -6.42 -6.45 -8.03
C LEU A 91 -4.91 -6.16 -8.13
N GLN A 92 -4.42 -5.89 -9.34
CA GLN A 92 -3.02 -5.51 -9.53
C GLN A 92 -2.67 -4.23 -8.76
N ALA A 93 -3.47 -3.17 -8.93
CA ALA A 93 -3.23 -1.89 -8.25
C ALA A 93 -3.23 -2.03 -6.72
N ALA A 94 -4.13 -2.86 -6.16
CA ALA A 94 -4.14 -3.12 -4.72
C ALA A 94 -2.87 -3.85 -4.24
N ASN A 95 -2.36 -4.81 -5.01
CA ASN A 95 -1.09 -5.48 -4.70
C ASN A 95 0.09 -4.51 -4.75
N GLU A 96 0.09 -3.58 -5.71
CA GLU A 96 1.12 -2.56 -5.84
C GLU A 96 1.10 -1.57 -4.65
N VAL A 97 -0.08 -1.10 -4.24
CA VAL A 97 -0.25 -0.29 -3.02
C VAL A 97 0.33 -1.03 -1.81
N SER A 98 -0.05 -2.29 -1.60
CA SER A 98 0.43 -3.11 -0.47
C SER A 98 1.96 -3.26 -0.48
N SER A 99 2.53 -3.53 -1.66
CA SER A 99 3.98 -3.64 -1.86
C SER A 99 4.71 -2.33 -1.56
N ASN A 100 4.16 -1.19 -1.99
CA ASN A 100 4.78 0.12 -1.79
C ASN A 100 4.72 0.56 -0.32
N ILE A 101 3.62 0.27 0.39
CA ILE A 101 3.53 0.54 1.83
C ILE A 101 4.60 -0.24 2.59
N ASN A 102 4.84 -1.51 2.25
CA ASN A 102 5.91 -2.31 2.88
C ASN A 102 7.29 -1.68 2.64
N LYS A 103 7.58 -1.21 1.42
CA LYS A 103 8.87 -0.54 1.12
C LYS A 103 9.04 0.76 1.89
N VAL A 104 7.96 1.53 2.07
CA VAL A 104 7.96 2.76 2.88
C VAL A 104 8.33 2.44 4.34
N GLU A 105 7.70 1.40 4.90
CA GLU A 105 7.97 0.91 6.25
C GLU A 105 9.43 0.47 6.42
N ASP A 106 9.95 -0.37 5.52
CA ASP A 106 11.33 -0.85 5.55
C ASP A 106 12.37 0.29 5.52
N VAL A 107 12.17 1.30 4.67
CA VAL A 107 13.09 2.45 4.57
C VAL A 107 13.02 3.32 5.83
N ALA A 108 11.81 3.54 6.36
CA ALA A 108 11.61 4.37 7.54
C ALA A 108 12.23 3.75 8.79
N GLU A 109 12.07 2.44 8.99
CA GLU A 109 12.72 1.70 10.08
C GLU A 109 14.25 1.83 9.99
N ALA A 110 14.82 1.59 8.80
CA ALA A 110 16.26 1.73 8.59
C ALA A 110 16.77 3.15 8.85
N LEU A 111 16.02 4.18 8.44
CA LEU A 111 16.35 5.58 8.69
C LEU A 111 16.32 5.91 10.19
N PHE A 112 15.30 5.45 10.92
CA PHE A 112 15.14 5.75 12.34
C PHE A 112 16.16 5.01 13.20
N ASP A 113 16.51 3.78 12.86
CA ASP A 113 17.54 3.02 13.55
C ASP A 113 18.91 3.70 13.42
N GLU A 114 19.30 4.07 12.20
CA GLU A 114 20.55 4.80 11.96
C GLU A 114 20.56 6.14 12.70
N TRP A 115 19.48 6.92 12.61
CA TRP A 115 19.42 8.22 13.28
C TRP A 115 19.56 8.05 14.80
N ASN A 116 18.95 7.03 15.41
CA ASN A 116 19.14 6.72 16.82
C ASN A 116 20.60 6.39 17.17
N ASP A 117 21.27 5.58 16.36
CA ASP A 117 22.68 5.24 16.56
C ASP A 117 23.58 6.49 16.45
N GLU A 118 23.29 7.38 15.51
CA GLU A 118 24.02 8.65 15.35
C GLU A 118 23.79 9.63 16.49
N LEU A 119 22.62 9.60 17.15
CA LEU A 119 22.36 10.42 18.34
C LEU A 119 23.38 10.16 19.45
N GLU A 120 23.91 8.94 19.57
CA GLU A 120 24.93 8.57 20.56
C GLU A 120 26.34 9.08 20.22
N GLN A 121 26.55 9.50 18.97
CA GLN A 121 27.85 9.99 18.51
C GLN A 121 28.05 11.49 18.82
N TYR A 122 26.96 12.24 19.04
CA TYR A 122 27.03 13.66 19.37
C TYR A 122 27.82 13.94 20.65
N LYS A 123 28.77 14.88 20.56
CA LYS A 123 29.46 15.44 21.74
C LYS A 123 28.76 16.65 22.33
N SER A 124 28.00 17.38 21.51
CA SER A 124 27.22 18.54 21.96
C SER A 124 25.85 18.11 22.48
N ALA A 125 25.62 18.29 23.78
CA ALA A 125 24.33 17.97 24.40
C ALA A 125 23.17 18.80 23.82
N SER A 126 23.42 20.03 23.37
CA SER A 126 22.39 20.87 22.75
C SER A 126 21.97 20.34 21.39
N LEU A 127 22.95 19.95 20.55
CA LEU A 127 22.67 19.39 19.22
C LEU A 127 22.02 18.00 19.33
N LYS A 128 22.48 17.15 20.26
CA LYS A 128 21.84 15.85 20.54
C LYS A 128 20.36 16.03 20.89
N ARG A 129 20.03 16.97 21.78
CA ARG A 129 18.65 17.25 22.19
C ARG A 129 17.80 17.76 21.03
N GLU A 130 18.34 18.64 20.20
CA GLU A 130 17.63 19.15 19.02
C GLU A 130 17.35 18.05 17.99
N SER A 131 18.37 17.25 17.66
CA SER A 131 18.27 16.13 16.73
C SER A 131 17.28 15.06 17.23
N SER A 132 17.34 14.71 18.51
CA SER A 132 16.39 13.79 19.15
C SER A 132 14.94 14.31 19.10
N LYS A 133 14.73 15.62 19.27
CA LYS A 133 13.41 16.23 19.12
C LYS A 133 12.89 16.11 17.69
N LYS A 134 13.75 16.31 16.68
CA LYS A 134 13.39 16.13 15.27
C LYS A 134 13.02 14.67 14.98
N LEU A 135 13.86 13.71 15.38
CA LEU A 135 13.58 12.28 15.22
C LEU A 135 12.22 11.89 15.82
N ALA A 136 11.96 12.26 17.07
CA ALA A 136 10.70 11.96 17.73
C ALA A 136 9.48 12.62 17.06
N ALA A 137 9.66 13.81 16.45
CA ALA A 137 8.60 14.45 15.69
C ALA A 137 8.35 13.72 14.36
N THR A 138 9.40 13.33 13.65
CA THR A 138 9.31 12.59 12.39
C THR A 138 8.66 11.22 12.58
N GLN A 139 9.06 10.46 13.60
CA GLN A 139 8.47 9.15 13.92
C GLN A 139 6.96 9.25 14.15
N ARG A 140 6.49 10.25 14.93
CA ARG A 140 5.05 10.44 15.18
C ARG A 140 4.26 10.72 13.91
N GLN A 141 4.84 11.48 12.98
CA GLN A 141 4.20 11.80 11.70
C GLN A 141 4.21 10.58 10.78
N PHE A 142 5.32 9.86 10.74
CA PHE A 142 5.42 8.60 10.01
C PHE A 142 4.39 7.58 10.50
N ASP A 143 4.26 7.39 11.81
CA ASP A 143 3.26 6.48 12.38
C ASP A 143 1.82 6.87 11.98
N GLN A 144 1.54 8.18 11.89
CA GLN A 144 0.25 8.68 11.45
C GLN A 144 0.00 8.35 9.98
N LEU A 145 1.01 8.55 9.13
CA LEU A 145 0.98 8.20 7.71
C LEU A 145 0.79 6.70 7.50
N LEU A 146 1.61 5.87 8.15
CA LEU A 146 1.54 4.42 8.00
C LEU A 146 0.16 3.89 8.41
N ARG A 147 -0.43 4.43 9.48
CA ARG A 147 -1.80 4.06 9.90
C ARG A 147 -2.85 4.39 8.84
N SER A 148 -2.78 5.56 8.18
CA SER A 148 -3.75 5.90 7.14
C SER A 148 -3.55 5.08 5.86
N MET A 149 -2.29 4.81 5.47
CA MET A 149 -1.95 3.89 4.39
C MET A 149 -2.52 2.48 4.61
N ARG A 150 -2.26 1.88 5.79
CA ARG A 150 -2.76 0.54 6.15
C ARG A 150 -4.28 0.49 6.29
N SER A 151 -4.91 1.58 6.74
CA SER A 151 -6.38 1.68 6.78
C SER A 151 -6.99 1.59 5.38
N ALA A 152 -6.45 2.35 4.43
CA ALA A 152 -6.85 2.27 3.02
C ALA A 152 -6.60 0.87 2.44
N GLU A 153 -5.41 0.31 2.68
CA GLU A 153 -5.05 -1.03 2.20
C GLU A 153 -6.03 -2.11 2.68
N SER A 154 -6.37 -2.10 3.97
CA SER A 154 -7.28 -3.09 4.57
C SER A 154 -8.69 -3.09 3.98
N LYS A 155 -9.11 -2.00 3.34
CA LYS A 155 -10.41 -1.85 2.69
C LYS A 155 -10.43 -2.33 1.24
N MET A 156 -9.27 -2.52 0.61
CA MET A 156 -9.19 -3.00 -0.77
C MET A 156 -9.66 -4.45 -0.87
N GLU A 157 -9.23 -5.32 0.05
CA GLU A 157 -9.53 -6.76 -0.02
C GLU A 157 -11.05 -7.09 0.04
N PRO A 158 -11.85 -6.49 0.96
CA PRO A 158 -13.30 -6.70 0.95
C PRO A 158 -13.97 -6.23 -0.35
N VAL A 159 -13.52 -5.10 -0.92
CA VAL A 159 -14.02 -4.57 -2.19
C VAL A 159 -13.69 -5.51 -3.34
N LEU A 160 -12.44 -5.98 -3.43
CA LEU A 160 -11.98 -6.95 -4.42
C LEU A 160 -12.72 -8.27 -4.32
N SER A 161 -12.95 -8.78 -3.11
CA SER A 161 -13.72 -10.00 -2.89
C SER A 161 -15.14 -9.86 -3.43
N SER A 162 -15.81 -8.75 -3.13
CA SER A 162 -17.14 -8.49 -3.65
C SER A 162 -17.15 -8.35 -5.17
N LEU A 163 -16.19 -7.64 -5.77
CA LEU A 163 -16.06 -7.54 -7.24
C LEU A 163 -15.86 -8.91 -7.89
N LYS A 164 -14.96 -9.72 -7.32
CA LYS A 164 -14.68 -11.08 -7.78
C LYS A 164 -15.91 -11.97 -7.79
N ASP A 165 -16.71 -11.92 -6.73
CA ASP A 165 -17.95 -12.72 -6.64
C ASP A 165 -18.95 -12.31 -7.74
N ASN A 166 -19.07 -11.01 -8.01
CA ASN A 166 -19.90 -10.52 -9.11
C ASN A 166 -19.40 -10.98 -10.48
N VAL A 167 -18.08 -10.88 -10.73
CA VAL A 167 -17.45 -11.36 -11.98
C VAL A 167 -17.67 -12.87 -12.15
N LEU A 168 -17.39 -13.68 -11.12
CA LEU A 168 -17.56 -15.13 -11.17
C LEU A 168 -19.02 -15.55 -11.39
N TYR A 169 -19.96 -14.87 -10.72
CA TYR A 169 -21.38 -15.15 -10.90
C TYR A 169 -21.83 -14.83 -12.33
N LEU A 170 -21.49 -13.65 -12.85
CA LEU A 170 -21.86 -13.23 -14.21
C LEU A 170 -21.23 -14.11 -15.28
N LYS A 171 -19.98 -14.57 -15.09
CA LYS A 171 -19.24 -15.42 -16.05
C LYS A 171 -20.03 -16.62 -16.55
N HIS A 172 -20.79 -17.27 -15.67
CA HIS A 172 -21.54 -18.49 -15.99
C HIS A 172 -23.04 -18.26 -16.19
N ASN A 173 -23.53 -17.10 -15.79
CA ASN A 173 -24.96 -16.83 -15.71
C ASN A 173 -25.38 -15.58 -16.49
N LEU A 174 -24.53 -15.07 -17.39
CA LEU A 174 -24.72 -13.78 -18.04
C LEU A 174 -26.05 -13.70 -18.79
N ASN A 175 -27.03 -13.06 -18.15
CA ASN A 175 -28.34 -12.73 -18.70
C ASN A 175 -29.00 -11.64 -17.84
N ALA A 176 -30.13 -11.10 -18.32
CA ALA A 176 -30.83 -10.02 -17.63
C ALA A 176 -31.32 -10.39 -16.21
N GLN A 177 -31.64 -11.66 -15.95
CA GLN A 177 -32.08 -12.11 -14.62
C GLN A 177 -30.92 -12.15 -13.62
N ALA A 178 -29.74 -12.63 -14.05
CA ALA A 178 -28.53 -12.65 -13.25
C ALA A 178 -28.06 -11.22 -12.92
N VAL A 179 -28.11 -10.31 -13.89
CA VAL A 179 -27.84 -8.88 -13.68
C VAL A 179 -28.80 -8.28 -12.64
N ALA A 180 -30.09 -8.64 -12.68
CA ALA A 180 -31.05 -8.19 -11.68
C ALA A 180 -30.76 -8.78 -10.28
N ALA A 181 -30.28 -10.02 -10.20
CA ALA A 181 -29.99 -10.71 -8.95
C ALA A 181 -28.84 -10.08 -8.15
N ILE A 182 -27.83 -9.50 -8.83
CA ILE A 182 -26.67 -8.87 -8.17
C ILE A 182 -26.91 -7.42 -7.72
N LYS A 183 -28.07 -6.83 -8.05
CA LYS A 183 -28.39 -5.43 -7.74
C LYS A 183 -28.38 -5.11 -6.24
N GLY A 184 -28.70 -6.10 -5.40
CA GLY A 184 -28.60 -5.97 -3.94
C GLY A 184 -27.15 -5.84 -3.47
N GLU A 185 -26.28 -6.76 -3.91
CA GLU A 185 -24.85 -6.78 -3.58
C GLU A 185 -24.13 -5.51 -4.07
N PHE A 186 -24.53 -4.99 -5.22
CA PHE A 186 -24.00 -3.74 -5.77
C PHE A 186 -24.14 -2.54 -4.82
N THR A 187 -25.21 -2.47 -4.04
CA THR A 187 -25.43 -1.34 -3.13
C THR A 187 -24.38 -1.33 -2.01
N ASN A 188 -24.00 -2.52 -1.51
CA ASN A 188 -22.93 -2.67 -0.53
C ASN A 188 -21.58 -2.32 -1.15
N LEU A 189 -21.28 -2.88 -2.33
CA LEU A 189 -20.04 -2.61 -3.03
C LEU A 189 -19.83 -1.12 -3.33
N LYS A 190 -20.86 -0.41 -3.79
CA LYS A 190 -20.79 1.05 -4.02
C LYS A 190 -20.40 1.81 -2.74
N ARG A 191 -21.00 1.46 -1.61
CA ARG A 191 -20.68 2.08 -0.32
C ARG A 191 -19.25 1.75 0.10
N ASP A 192 -18.83 0.51 -0.07
CA ASP A 192 -17.50 0.05 0.36
C ASP A 192 -16.39 0.71 -0.49
N ILE A 193 -16.62 0.88 -1.80
CA ILE A 193 -15.74 1.67 -2.68
C ILE A 193 -15.69 3.15 -2.23
N GLN A 194 -16.83 3.77 -1.88
CA GLN A 194 -16.81 5.14 -1.36
C GLN A 194 -16.00 5.27 -0.06
N LEU A 195 -16.11 4.29 0.84
CA LEU A 195 -15.32 4.25 2.08
C LEU A 195 -13.83 4.05 1.80
N LEU A 196 -13.48 3.24 0.80
CA LEU A 196 -12.12 3.05 0.33
C LEU A 196 -11.54 4.36 -0.25
N MET A 197 -12.30 5.05 -1.11
CA MET A 197 -11.86 6.31 -1.72
C MET A 197 -11.58 7.39 -0.66
N ASN A 198 -12.41 7.46 0.39
CA ASN A 198 -12.20 8.41 1.50
C ASN A 198 -10.90 8.12 2.27
N ASP A 199 -10.59 6.85 2.52
CA ASP A 199 -9.36 6.47 3.21
C ASP A 199 -8.12 6.69 2.34
N MET A 200 -8.20 6.39 1.04
CA MET A 200 -7.12 6.67 0.09
C MET A 200 -6.84 8.17 0.01
N ASN A 201 -7.88 9.01 -0.08
CA ASN A 201 -7.72 10.48 -0.06
C ASN A 201 -7.04 10.97 1.23
N LYS A 202 -7.43 10.41 2.38
CA LYS A 202 -6.78 10.73 3.66
C LYS A 202 -5.30 10.32 3.67
N SER A 203 -4.98 9.12 3.19
CA SER A 203 -3.61 8.62 3.08
C SER A 203 -2.75 9.49 2.15
N ILE A 204 -3.31 9.92 1.02
CA ILE A 204 -2.66 10.84 0.08
C ILE A 204 -2.40 12.21 0.75
N GLU A 205 -3.36 12.74 1.51
CA GLU A 205 -3.19 13.99 2.25
C GLU A 205 -2.09 13.88 3.32
N ASP A 206 -2.09 12.79 4.09
CA ASP A 206 -1.07 12.51 5.10
C ASP A 206 0.32 12.32 4.44
N SER A 207 0.38 11.71 3.25
CA SER A 207 1.61 11.55 2.46
C SER A 207 2.19 12.91 2.07
N ASN A 208 1.36 13.82 1.53
CA ASN A 208 1.78 15.16 1.17
C ASN A 208 2.32 15.95 2.38
N LYS A 209 1.65 15.85 3.53
CA LYS A 209 2.10 16.51 4.77
C LYS A 209 3.45 15.96 5.24
N PHE A 210 3.62 14.64 5.18
CA PHE A 210 4.87 14.00 5.55
C PHE A 210 6.02 14.45 4.64
N ILE A 211 5.84 14.40 3.32
CA ILE A 211 6.84 14.86 2.33
C ILE A 211 7.19 16.33 2.57
N GLU A 212 6.20 17.19 2.75
CA GLU A 212 6.41 18.62 3.02
C GLU A 212 7.24 18.84 4.29
N GLN A 213 6.96 18.09 5.36
CA GLN A 213 7.74 18.18 6.59
C GLN A 213 9.18 17.70 6.38
N MET A 214 9.37 16.58 5.70
CA MET A 214 10.70 16.00 5.45
C MET A 214 11.59 16.96 4.63
N ASN A 215 11.00 17.70 3.70
CA ASN A 215 11.70 18.73 2.91
C ASN A 215 12.08 19.99 3.69
N LYS A 216 11.40 20.28 4.80
CA LYS A 216 11.67 21.45 5.66
C LYS A 216 12.63 21.16 6.82
N SER A 217 12.91 19.90 7.11
CA SER A 217 13.58 19.43 8.34
C SER A 217 15.09 19.27 8.18
#